data_AF-A0A370AP64-F1
#
_entry.id   AF-A0A370AP64-F1
#
_cell.length_a   1.000
_cell.length_b   1.000
_cell.length_c   1.000
_cell.angle_alpha   90.00
_cell.angle_beta   90.00
_cell.angle_gamma   90.00
#
_symmetry.space_group_name_H-M   'P 1'
#
loop_
_entity.id
_entity.type
_entity.pdbx_description
1 polymer ?
#
loop_
_entity_poly.entity_id
_entity_poly.type
_entity_poly.pdbx_seq_one_letter_code
_entity_poly.pdbx_strand_id
1 'polypeptide(L)'
;MKSLSEKAGGEAPRPVVPDVRDLEEIRLTPAGNEQLLAIFNIIEDFEIKIEQWEARSEAIEKRWNDWQILEKLKFKAQGIPDSEVLDVQVETLKEKRQLIDEPNPMNPLIKGYTDLLRSELNGIQSQWKQTWEDGESQLHGDDNFNSLDPEDKHKIRRNLSLLEGEQPQINLEDTSRILASLGETSIESLKDKLAALPNRYKQAQMQAAKELEPKAREVILPSRTMKTEQDIDAWMEEVKAELLKALEDGPVVIG
;
A
#
# COMPACT_ATOMS: atom_id res chain seq x y z
N MET A 1 -14.33 19.70 -36.33
CA MET A 1 -14.73 18.27 -36.47
C MET A 1 -13.58 17.28 -36.26
N LYS A 2 -12.44 17.37 -36.96
CA LYS A 2 -11.30 16.45 -36.74
C LYS A 2 -10.80 16.45 -35.28
N SER A 3 -10.57 17.64 -34.71
CA SER A 3 -10.25 17.80 -33.28
C SER A 3 -11.34 17.30 -32.33
N LEU A 4 -12.61 17.29 -32.76
CA LEU A 4 -13.73 16.78 -31.96
C LEU A 4 -13.75 15.25 -31.97
N SER A 5 -13.46 14.62 -33.11
CA SER A 5 -13.31 13.15 -33.21
C SER A 5 -12.18 12.64 -32.30
N GLU A 6 -11.05 13.35 -32.24
CA GLU A 6 -9.92 13.01 -31.36
C GLU A 6 -10.29 13.08 -29.88
N LYS A 7 -11.19 14.00 -29.49
CA LYS A 7 -11.71 14.09 -28.11
C LYS A 7 -12.78 13.03 -27.80
N ALA A 8 -13.55 12.64 -28.81
CA ALA A 8 -14.58 11.62 -28.70
C ALA A 8 -14.04 10.18 -28.67
N GLY A 9 -12.71 9.99 -28.69
CA GLY A 9 -12.12 8.67 -28.56
C GLY A 9 -10.64 8.70 -28.20
N GLY A 10 -9.94 7.58 -28.40
CA GLY A 10 -8.50 7.50 -28.21
C GLY A 10 -8.01 6.10 -27.87
N GLU A 11 -6.95 6.02 -27.07
CA GLU A 11 -6.42 4.76 -26.54
C GLU A 11 -7.33 4.16 -25.47
N ALA A 12 -7.30 2.83 -25.35
CA ALA A 12 -8.06 2.11 -24.33
C ALA A 12 -7.72 2.66 -22.92
N PRO A 13 -8.72 2.89 -22.04
CA PRO A 13 -10.10 2.41 -22.11
C PRO A 13 -11.05 3.30 -22.91
N ARG A 14 -10.56 4.39 -23.51
CA ARG A 14 -11.44 5.28 -24.29
C ARG A 14 -12.00 4.50 -25.48
N PRO A 15 -13.26 4.77 -25.85
CA PRO A 15 -13.83 4.29 -27.10
C PRO A 15 -12.95 4.68 -28.31
N VAL A 16 -12.97 3.90 -29.40
CA VAL A 16 -12.14 4.12 -30.61
C VAL A 16 -12.46 5.46 -31.27
N VAL A 17 -11.45 6.25 -31.68
CA VAL A 17 -11.66 7.54 -32.38
C VAL A 17 -12.71 7.38 -33.49
N PRO A 18 -13.78 8.21 -33.51
CA PRO A 18 -14.80 8.15 -34.55
C PRO A 18 -14.20 8.33 -35.94
N ASP A 19 -14.84 7.69 -36.92
CA ASP A 19 -14.41 7.73 -38.30
C ASP A 19 -14.62 9.12 -38.92
N VAL A 20 -13.56 9.62 -39.59
CA VAL A 20 -13.51 10.93 -40.25
C VAL A 20 -13.31 10.83 -41.76
N ARG A 21 -13.45 9.64 -42.36
CA ARG A 21 -13.27 9.43 -43.82
C ARG A 21 -14.10 10.40 -44.66
N ASP A 22 -15.38 10.57 -44.35
CA ASP A 22 -16.26 11.48 -45.10
C ASP A 22 -15.77 12.94 -45.10
N LEU A 23 -15.10 13.37 -44.02
CA LEU A 23 -14.49 14.71 -43.95
C LEU A 23 -13.25 14.82 -44.84
N GLU A 24 -12.47 13.76 -44.92
CA GLU A 24 -11.30 13.70 -45.80
C GLU A 24 -11.72 13.64 -47.26
N GLU A 25 -12.80 12.94 -47.61
CA GLU A 25 -13.37 12.88 -48.96
C GLU A 25 -13.87 14.26 -49.44
N ILE A 26 -14.60 15.01 -48.60
CA ILE A 26 -14.99 16.40 -48.93
C ILE A 26 -13.77 17.30 -49.09
N ARG A 27 -12.74 17.12 -48.25
CA ARG A 27 -11.51 17.93 -48.33
C ARG A 27 -10.75 17.71 -49.64
N LEU A 28 -10.83 16.49 -50.20
CA LEU A 28 -10.19 16.11 -51.46
C LEU A 28 -11.01 16.51 -52.71
N THR A 29 -12.27 16.89 -52.54
CA THR A 29 -13.14 17.35 -53.63
C THR A 29 -12.65 18.72 -54.17
N PRO A 30 -12.66 18.96 -55.50
CA PRO A 30 -12.23 20.24 -56.07
C PRO A 30 -12.94 21.43 -55.43
N ALA A 31 -12.16 22.45 -55.04
CA ALA A 31 -12.68 23.62 -54.37
C ALA A 31 -13.66 24.40 -55.27
N GLY A 32 -14.83 24.74 -54.74
CA GLY A 32 -15.88 25.46 -55.46
C GLY A 32 -17.26 24.80 -55.29
N ASN A 33 -18.10 24.89 -56.32
CA ASN A 33 -19.49 24.44 -56.27
C ASN A 33 -19.64 22.93 -56.02
N GLU A 34 -18.70 22.13 -56.51
CA GLU A 34 -18.69 20.68 -56.28
C GLU A 34 -18.48 20.33 -54.79
N GLN A 35 -17.58 21.05 -54.12
CA GLN A 35 -17.36 20.90 -52.69
C GLN A 35 -18.56 21.38 -51.85
N LEU A 36 -19.21 22.49 -52.25
CA LEU A 36 -20.42 22.97 -51.57
C LEU A 36 -21.58 21.97 -51.71
N LEU A 37 -21.74 21.36 -52.89
CA LEU A 37 -22.75 20.34 -53.11
C LEU A 37 -22.46 19.07 -52.29
N ALA A 38 -21.19 18.65 -52.21
CA ALA A 38 -20.79 17.52 -51.38
C ALA A 38 -21.09 17.77 -49.88
N ILE A 39 -20.82 18.97 -49.37
CA ILE A 39 -21.17 19.36 -47.99
C ILE A 39 -22.69 19.36 -47.80
N PHE A 40 -23.43 19.97 -48.72
CA PHE A 40 -24.90 20.06 -48.63
C PHE A 40 -25.56 18.69 -48.55
N ASN A 41 -25.06 17.71 -49.29
CA ASN A 41 -25.61 16.37 -49.33
C ASN A 41 -25.45 15.58 -48.03
N ILE A 42 -24.51 15.96 -47.15
CA ILE A 42 -24.23 15.22 -45.90
C ILE A 42 -24.29 16.10 -44.65
N ILE A 43 -24.88 17.29 -44.76
CA ILE A 43 -24.93 18.26 -43.65
C ILE A 43 -25.72 17.72 -42.46
N GLU A 44 -26.85 17.04 -42.70
CA GLU A 44 -27.67 16.42 -41.65
C GLU A 44 -26.89 15.30 -40.93
N ASP A 45 -26.17 14.46 -41.67
CA ASP A 45 -25.31 13.43 -41.09
C ASP A 45 -24.17 14.03 -40.26
N PHE A 46 -23.66 15.19 -40.68
CA PHE A 46 -22.61 15.91 -39.96
C PHE A 46 -23.11 16.54 -38.68
N GLU A 47 -24.33 17.10 -38.67
CA GLU A 47 -24.98 17.60 -37.47
C GLU A 47 -25.15 16.47 -36.44
N ILE A 48 -25.68 15.32 -36.86
CA ILE A 48 -25.82 14.13 -35.99
C ILE A 48 -24.47 13.67 -35.46
N LYS A 49 -23.43 13.61 -36.30
CA LYS A 49 -22.07 13.21 -35.87
C LYS A 49 -21.48 14.20 -34.87
N ILE A 50 -21.66 15.51 -35.06
CA ILE A 50 -21.19 16.52 -34.11
C ILE A 50 -21.83 16.30 -32.75
N GLU A 51 -23.16 16.18 -32.70
CA GLU A 51 -23.89 15.97 -31.44
C GLU A 51 -23.42 14.69 -30.72
N GLN A 52 -23.27 13.58 -31.45
CA GLN A 52 -22.77 12.32 -30.89
C GLN A 52 -21.34 12.44 -30.37
N TRP A 53 -20.45 13.12 -31.10
CA TRP A 53 -19.05 13.26 -30.71
C TRP A 53 -18.89 14.23 -29.53
N GLU A 54 -19.70 15.28 -29.45
CA GLU A 54 -19.76 16.19 -28.30
C GLU A 54 -20.23 15.43 -27.06
N ALA A 55 -21.37 14.73 -27.13
CA ALA A 55 -21.88 13.93 -26.02
C ALA A 55 -20.86 12.88 -25.54
N ARG A 56 -20.16 12.24 -26.48
CA ARG A 56 -19.13 11.25 -26.17
C ARG A 56 -17.88 11.86 -25.56
N SER A 57 -17.43 13.01 -26.05
CA SER A 57 -16.31 13.76 -25.47
C SER A 57 -16.61 14.16 -24.04
N GLU A 58 -17.81 14.70 -23.78
CA GLU A 58 -18.23 15.06 -22.42
C GLU A 58 -18.31 13.85 -21.49
N ALA A 59 -18.84 12.72 -21.98
CA ALA A 59 -18.90 11.48 -21.21
C ALA A 59 -17.49 10.98 -20.85
N ILE A 60 -16.55 11.02 -21.80
CA ILE A 60 -15.14 10.66 -21.53
C ILE A 60 -14.56 11.58 -20.47
N GLU A 61 -14.72 12.91 -20.60
CA GLU A 61 -14.16 13.88 -19.67
C GLU A 61 -14.71 13.69 -18.25
N LYS A 62 -16.03 13.48 -18.12
CA LYS A 62 -16.68 13.19 -16.83
C LYS A 62 -16.15 11.91 -16.17
N ARG A 63 -15.87 10.87 -16.96
CA ARG A 63 -15.45 9.54 -16.49
C ARG A 63 -13.92 9.39 -16.35
N TRP A 64 -13.14 10.33 -16.90
CA TRP A 64 -11.69 10.22 -16.94
C TRP A 64 -11.04 10.30 -15.56
N ASN A 65 -11.55 11.17 -14.70
CA ASN A 65 -11.04 11.27 -13.32
C ASN A 65 -11.28 9.97 -12.53
N ASP A 66 -12.44 9.34 -12.70
CA ASP A 66 -12.74 8.04 -12.08
C ASP A 66 -11.77 6.96 -12.56
N TRP A 67 -11.47 6.93 -13.86
CA TRP A 67 -10.46 6.02 -14.41
C TRP A 67 -9.07 6.24 -13.81
N GLN A 68 -8.63 7.49 -13.67
CA GLN A 68 -7.34 7.80 -13.05
C GLN A 68 -7.28 7.41 -11.57
N ILE A 69 -8.39 7.57 -10.84
CA ILE A 69 -8.50 7.11 -9.45
C ILE A 69 -8.42 5.58 -9.40
N LEU A 70 -9.13 4.90 -10.29
CA LEU A 70 -9.13 3.44 -10.40
C LEU A 70 -7.72 2.88 -10.68
N GLU A 71 -6.98 3.46 -11.62
CA GLU A 71 -5.60 3.05 -11.91
C GLU A 71 -4.66 3.24 -10.71
N LYS A 72 -4.81 4.36 -9.97
CA LYS A 72 -4.05 4.60 -8.74
C LYS A 72 -4.38 3.56 -7.67
N LEU A 73 -5.66 3.25 -7.48
CA LEU A 73 -6.10 2.24 -6.52
C LEU A 73 -5.57 0.85 -6.88
N LYS A 74 -5.70 0.45 -8.14
CA LYS A 74 -5.13 -0.80 -8.66
C LYS A 74 -3.64 -0.88 -8.39
N PHE A 75 -2.89 0.17 -8.68
CA PHE A 75 -1.45 0.22 -8.41
C PHE A 75 -1.14 0.06 -6.92
N LYS A 76 -1.88 0.73 -6.04
CA LYS A 76 -1.68 0.62 -4.59
C LYS A 76 -2.12 -0.72 -3.99
N ALA A 77 -2.99 -1.46 -4.69
CA ALA A 77 -3.46 -2.77 -4.27
C ALA A 77 -2.58 -3.94 -4.76
N GLN A 78 -1.52 -3.65 -5.53
CA GLN A 78 -0.60 -4.68 -6.01
C GLN A 78 -0.02 -5.50 -4.85
N GLY A 79 0.03 -6.81 -5.04
CA GLY A 79 0.53 -7.75 -4.03
C GLY A 79 -0.50 -8.16 -2.97
N ILE A 80 -1.72 -7.63 -3.00
CA ILE A 80 -2.83 -8.13 -2.17
C ILE A 80 -3.49 -9.30 -2.92
N PRO A 81 -3.52 -10.53 -2.37
CA PRO A 81 -4.06 -11.71 -3.06
C PRO A 81 -5.50 -11.54 -3.57
N ASP A 82 -6.34 -10.85 -2.79
CA ASP A 82 -7.76 -10.67 -3.11
C ASP A 82 -8.01 -9.61 -4.22
N SER A 83 -6.97 -8.97 -4.76
CA SER A 83 -7.08 -7.97 -5.84
C SER A 83 -7.27 -8.58 -7.24
N GLU A 84 -6.92 -9.86 -7.44
CA GLU A 84 -6.86 -10.49 -8.77
C GLU A 84 -8.18 -10.41 -9.56
N VAL A 85 -9.30 -10.60 -8.85
CA VAL A 85 -10.64 -10.55 -9.47
C VAL A 85 -10.96 -9.14 -9.99
N LEU A 86 -10.57 -8.11 -9.23
CA LEU A 86 -10.76 -6.72 -9.62
C LEU A 86 -9.84 -6.36 -10.79
N ASP A 87 -8.59 -6.85 -10.77
CA ASP A 87 -7.62 -6.62 -11.83
C ASP A 87 -8.11 -7.11 -13.19
N VAL A 88 -8.68 -8.31 -13.23
CA VAL A 88 -9.27 -8.89 -14.45
C VAL A 88 -10.46 -8.06 -14.95
N GLN A 89 -11.29 -7.55 -14.04
CA GLN A 89 -12.41 -6.69 -14.42
C GLN A 89 -11.94 -5.34 -14.99
N VAL A 90 -10.90 -4.74 -14.42
CA VAL A 90 -10.27 -3.52 -14.95
C VAL A 90 -9.71 -3.75 -16.35
N GLU A 91 -8.99 -4.85 -16.56
CA GLU A 91 -8.45 -5.18 -17.89
C GLU A 91 -9.58 -5.44 -18.89
N THR A 92 -10.64 -6.16 -18.48
CA THR A 92 -11.82 -6.37 -19.34
C THR A 92 -12.49 -5.06 -19.74
N LEU A 93 -12.66 -4.12 -18.80
CA LEU A 93 -13.21 -2.78 -19.06
C LEU A 93 -12.34 -2.03 -20.07
N LYS A 94 -11.01 -2.11 -19.91
CA LYS A 94 -10.04 -1.48 -20.80
C LYS A 94 -10.08 -2.08 -22.20
N GLU A 95 -10.02 -3.41 -22.33
CA GLU A 95 -10.06 -4.13 -23.59
C GLU A 95 -11.37 -3.90 -24.36
N LYS A 96 -12.51 -3.95 -23.65
CA LYS A 96 -13.83 -3.71 -24.23
C LYS A 96 -14.16 -2.22 -24.40
N ARG A 97 -13.28 -1.32 -23.97
CA ARG A 97 -13.40 0.15 -24.08
C ARG A 97 -14.70 0.71 -23.50
N GLN A 98 -15.06 0.23 -22.31
CA GLN A 98 -16.36 0.48 -21.67
C GLN A 98 -16.38 1.75 -20.79
N LEU A 99 -15.44 2.68 -20.99
CA LEU A 99 -15.29 3.87 -20.13
C LEU A 99 -16.60 4.68 -19.96
N ILE A 100 -17.39 4.78 -21.03
CA ILE A 100 -18.61 5.59 -21.08
C ILE A 100 -19.90 4.76 -20.96
N ASP A 101 -19.80 3.47 -20.61
CA ASP A 101 -20.99 2.62 -20.43
C ASP A 101 -21.84 3.11 -19.25
N GLU A 102 -23.14 2.84 -19.33
CA GLU A 102 -24.13 3.12 -18.29
C GLU A 102 -24.72 1.81 -17.76
N PRO A 103 -24.78 1.61 -16.42
CA PRO A 103 -24.29 2.50 -15.36
C PRO A 103 -22.76 2.59 -15.31
N ASN A 104 -22.22 3.60 -14.62
CA ASN A 104 -20.77 3.81 -14.52
C ASN A 104 -20.00 2.56 -14.03
N PRO A 105 -19.16 1.93 -14.89
CA PRO A 105 -18.49 0.69 -14.53
C PRO A 105 -17.30 0.89 -13.60
N MET A 106 -16.78 2.12 -13.46
CA MET A 106 -15.70 2.42 -12.53
C MET A 106 -16.19 2.46 -11.08
N ASN A 107 -17.43 2.86 -10.82
CA ASN A 107 -17.98 2.97 -9.46
C ASN A 107 -17.84 1.67 -8.63
N PRO A 108 -18.31 0.49 -9.10
CA PRO A 108 -18.14 -0.75 -8.34
C PRO A 108 -16.68 -1.14 -8.16
N LEU A 109 -15.81 -0.86 -9.14
CA LEU A 109 -14.38 -1.18 -9.08
C LEU A 109 -13.63 -0.28 -8.08
N ILE A 110 -13.87 1.03 -8.13
CA ILE A 110 -13.31 2.01 -7.18
C ILE A 110 -13.72 1.63 -5.76
N LYS A 111 -15.01 1.29 -5.55
CA LYS A 111 -15.49 0.83 -4.25
C LYS A 111 -14.78 -0.46 -3.82
N GLY A 112 -14.69 -1.45 -4.71
CA GLY A 112 -14.02 -2.72 -4.44
C GLY A 112 -12.57 -2.56 -4.00
N TYR A 113 -11.77 -1.79 -4.74
CA TYR A 113 -10.38 -1.53 -4.34
C TYR A 113 -10.29 -0.68 -3.07
N THR A 114 -11.18 0.30 -2.89
CA THR A 114 -11.19 1.12 -1.67
C THR A 114 -11.46 0.26 -0.44
N ASP A 115 -12.44 -0.63 -0.50
CA ASP A 115 -12.81 -1.53 0.59
C ASP A 115 -11.69 -2.56 0.86
N LEU A 116 -11.06 -3.09 -0.19
CA LEU A 116 -9.91 -3.98 -0.09
C LEU A 116 -8.73 -3.31 0.63
N LEU A 117 -8.32 -2.13 0.15
CA LEU A 117 -7.22 -1.36 0.74
C LEU A 117 -7.52 -0.96 2.19
N ARG A 118 -8.77 -0.56 2.47
CA ARG A 118 -9.20 -0.23 3.82
C ARG A 118 -9.10 -1.44 4.75
N SER A 119 -9.50 -2.62 4.28
CA SER A 119 -9.41 -3.87 5.06
C SER A 119 -7.96 -4.20 5.40
N GLU A 120 -7.06 -4.19 4.42
CA GLU A 120 -5.63 -4.45 4.64
C GLU A 120 -5.01 -3.46 5.63
N LEU A 121 -5.28 -2.17 5.45
CA LEU A 121 -4.72 -1.13 6.33
C LEU A 121 -5.28 -1.22 7.76
N ASN A 122 -6.57 -1.52 7.93
CA ASN A 122 -7.15 -1.79 9.25
C ASN A 122 -6.50 -3.01 9.92
N GLY A 123 -6.23 -4.07 9.14
CA GLY A 123 -5.52 -5.25 9.62
C GLY A 123 -4.12 -4.90 10.14
N ILE A 124 -3.35 -4.13 9.35
CA ILE A 124 -2.04 -3.65 9.74
C ILE A 124 -2.10 -2.76 10.99
N GLN A 125 -3.03 -1.79 11.06
CA GLN A 125 -3.19 -0.94 12.24
C GLN A 125 -3.50 -1.75 13.50
N SER A 126 -4.37 -2.75 13.37
CA SER A 126 -4.75 -3.62 14.49
C SER A 126 -3.57 -4.45 14.97
N GLN A 127 -2.82 -5.06 14.05
CA GLN A 127 -1.62 -5.83 14.37
C GLN A 127 -0.51 -4.95 14.96
N TRP A 128 -0.36 -3.73 14.46
CA TRP A 128 0.59 -2.75 15.01
C TRP A 128 0.24 -2.40 16.44
N LYS A 129 -1.02 -2.06 16.70
CA LYS A 129 -1.50 -1.75 18.05
C LYS A 129 -1.24 -2.90 19.02
N GLN A 130 -1.60 -4.12 18.61
CA GLN A 130 -1.37 -5.31 19.44
C GLN A 130 0.12 -5.53 19.72
N THR A 131 0.96 -5.52 18.68
CA THR A 131 2.41 -5.74 18.81
C THR A 131 3.07 -4.64 19.66
N TRP A 132 2.58 -3.41 19.56
CA TRP A 132 3.00 -2.29 20.38
C TRP A 132 2.62 -2.49 21.85
N GLU A 133 1.36 -2.82 22.15
CA GLU A 133 0.88 -3.10 23.51
C GLU A 133 1.63 -4.28 24.16
N ASP A 134 1.89 -5.33 23.39
CA ASP A 134 2.68 -6.49 23.82
C ASP A 134 4.13 -6.08 24.15
N GLY A 135 4.77 -5.30 23.28
CA GLY A 135 6.13 -4.79 23.48
C GLY A 135 6.26 -3.82 24.66
N GLU A 136 5.30 -2.93 24.84
CA GLU A 136 5.23 -2.05 26.01
C GLU A 136 5.05 -2.85 27.30
N SER A 137 4.22 -3.89 27.29
CA SER A 137 4.05 -4.78 28.43
C SER A 137 5.34 -5.54 28.77
N GLN A 138 6.10 -5.97 27.75
CA GLN A 138 7.42 -6.58 27.93
C GLN A 138 8.44 -5.62 28.54
N LEU A 139 8.50 -4.36 28.07
CA LEU A 139 9.40 -3.35 28.65
C LEU A 139 8.98 -2.93 30.05
N HIS A 140 7.68 -2.84 30.34
CA HIS A 140 7.19 -2.55 31.68
C HIS A 140 7.47 -3.71 32.65
N GLY A 141 7.54 -4.94 32.18
CA GLY A 141 7.95 -6.10 32.97
C GLY A 141 9.46 -6.25 33.15
N ASP A 142 10.28 -5.43 32.48
CA ASP A 142 11.73 -5.52 32.49
C ASP A 142 12.32 -4.64 33.61
N ASP A 143 12.90 -5.29 34.64
CA ASP A 143 13.50 -4.61 35.79
C ASP A 143 14.68 -3.72 35.41
N ASN A 144 15.47 -4.12 34.40
CA ASN A 144 16.57 -3.31 33.89
C ASN A 144 16.00 -2.06 33.22
N PHE A 145 15.06 -2.22 32.29
CA PHE A 145 14.45 -1.06 31.63
C PHE A 145 13.83 -0.11 32.65
N ASN A 146 13.14 -0.62 33.67
CA ASN A 146 12.49 0.21 34.69
C ASN A 146 13.48 0.94 35.61
N SER A 147 14.68 0.41 35.84
CA SER A 147 15.68 1.01 36.73
C SER A 147 16.49 2.12 36.06
N LEU A 148 16.43 2.26 34.73
CA LEU A 148 17.04 3.38 34.01
C LEU A 148 16.38 4.72 34.35
N ASP A 149 17.15 5.80 34.28
CA ASP A 149 16.62 7.15 34.37
C ASP A 149 15.81 7.53 33.09
N PRO A 150 14.96 8.57 33.16
CA PRO A 150 14.11 8.96 32.03
C PRO A 150 14.88 9.37 30.77
N GLU A 151 16.09 9.90 30.90
CA GLU A 151 16.87 10.36 29.75
C GLU A 151 17.38 9.16 28.95
N ASP A 152 17.89 8.15 29.63
CA ASP A 152 18.41 6.94 29.00
C ASP A 152 17.29 6.05 28.44
N LYS A 153 16.15 5.96 29.13
CA LYS A 153 14.92 5.36 28.57
C LYS A 153 14.52 6.02 27.25
N HIS A 154 14.52 7.36 27.22
CA HIS A 154 14.15 8.11 26.03
C HIS A 154 15.18 7.95 24.90
N LYS A 155 16.49 7.91 25.21
CA LYS A 155 17.54 7.64 24.22
C LYS A 155 17.38 6.28 23.56
N ILE A 156 17.20 5.21 24.35
CA ILE A 156 16.99 3.84 23.83
C ILE A 156 15.76 3.82 22.91
N ARG A 157 14.63 4.36 23.37
CA ARG A 157 13.39 4.42 22.59
C ARG A 157 13.57 5.20 21.28
N ARG A 158 14.24 6.35 21.33
CA ARG A 158 14.49 7.16 20.13
C ARG A 158 15.37 6.42 19.12
N ASN A 159 16.44 5.78 19.57
CA ASN A 159 17.38 5.07 18.70
C ASN A 159 16.72 3.87 17.98
N LEU A 160 15.75 3.24 18.64
CA LEU A 160 15.02 2.08 18.12
C LEU A 160 13.67 2.46 17.46
N SER A 161 13.37 3.76 17.32
CA SER A 161 12.09 4.26 16.81
C SER A 161 10.87 3.68 17.55
N LEU A 162 10.97 3.59 18.88
CA LEU A 162 9.92 3.18 19.83
C LEU A 162 9.31 4.39 20.54
N LEU A 163 8.99 5.42 19.76
CA LEU A 163 8.27 6.61 20.21
C LEU A 163 6.88 6.63 19.57
N GLU A 164 5.88 7.15 20.28
CA GLU A 164 4.49 7.19 19.80
C GLU A 164 4.35 7.96 18.47
N GLY A 165 5.17 8.99 18.25
CA GLY A 165 5.21 9.74 16.99
C GLY A 165 5.76 8.96 15.78
N GLU A 166 6.39 7.80 15.99
CA GLU A 166 6.87 6.92 14.91
C GLU A 166 5.78 5.96 14.41
N GLN A 167 4.61 5.96 15.05
CA GLN A 167 3.48 5.16 14.60
C GLN A 167 2.92 5.69 13.28
N PRO A 168 2.67 4.81 12.30
CA PRO A 168 2.18 5.22 10.99
C PRO A 168 0.79 5.86 11.09
N GLN A 169 0.68 7.10 10.63
CA GLN A 169 -0.58 7.84 10.56
C GLN A 169 -1.31 7.46 9.27
N ILE A 170 -2.32 6.60 9.39
CA ILE A 170 -3.10 6.12 8.25
C ILE A 170 -4.54 6.63 8.37
N ASN A 171 -5.00 7.35 7.35
CA ASN A 171 -6.37 7.86 7.27
C ASN A 171 -7.19 6.99 6.31
N LEU A 172 -8.30 6.45 6.82
CA LEU A 172 -9.16 5.46 6.15
C LEU A 172 -10.58 5.96 5.86
N GLU A 173 -10.83 7.26 6.04
CA GLU A 173 -12.15 7.90 5.94
C GLU A 173 -12.77 7.69 4.54
N ASP A 174 -12.03 8.04 3.49
CA ASP A 174 -12.48 7.94 2.11
C ASP A 174 -11.35 7.50 1.16
N THR A 175 -11.71 7.24 -0.09
CA THR A 175 -10.78 6.82 -1.15
C THR A 175 -9.60 7.78 -1.33
N SER A 176 -9.84 9.09 -1.26
CA SER A 176 -8.80 10.10 -1.46
C SER A 176 -7.79 10.12 -0.30
N ARG A 177 -8.29 9.95 0.94
CA ARG A 177 -7.46 9.85 2.14
C ARG A 177 -6.63 8.57 2.17
N ILE A 178 -7.22 7.45 1.77
CA ILE A 178 -6.50 6.18 1.64
C ILE A 178 -5.36 6.31 0.63
N LEU A 179 -5.64 6.88 -0.55
CA LEU A 179 -4.62 7.11 -1.57
C LEU A 179 -3.51 8.05 -1.09
N ALA A 180 -3.84 9.09 -0.31
CA ALA A 180 -2.87 10.01 0.26
C ALA A 180 -1.96 9.30 1.28
N SER A 181 -2.53 8.54 2.22
CA SER A 181 -1.75 7.76 3.20
C SER A 181 -0.85 6.74 2.52
N LEU A 182 -1.36 6.03 1.51
CA LEU A 182 -0.57 5.08 0.71
C LEU A 182 0.44 5.77 -0.22
N GLY A 183 0.29 7.07 -0.45
CA GLY A 183 1.27 7.92 -1.13
C GLY A 183 2.50 8.21 -0.28
N GLU A 184 2.32 8.33 1.04
CA GLU A 184 3.39 8.61 2.00
C GLU A 184 4.11 7.33 2.45
N THR A 185 3.38 6.24 2.69
CA THR A 185 3.96 4.95 3.08
C THR A 185 3.23 3.80 2.40
N SER A 186 3.96 2.92 1.72
CA SER A 186 3.39 1.74 1.06
C SER A 186 2.96 0.67 2.06
N ILE A 187 2.04 -0.21 1.65
CA ILE A 187 1.61 -1.38 2.44
C ILE A 187 2.82 -2.25 2.80
N GLU A 188 3.72 -2.49 1.85
CA GLU A 188 4.96 -3.25 2.07
C GLU A 188 5.83 -2.61 3.18
N SER A 189 6.06 -1.30 3.10
CA SER A 189 6.85 -0.59 4.11
C SER A 189 6.20 -0.65 5.49
N LEU A 190 4.85 -0.60 5.57
CA LEU A 190 4.14 -0.80 6.83
C LEU A 190 4.33 -2.21 7.37
N LYS A 191 4.22 -3.23 6.52
CA LYS A 191 4.44 -4.64 6.89
C LYS A 191 5.88 -4.88 7.37
N ASP A 192 6.87 -4.29 6.72
CA ASP A 192 8.28 -4.38 7.12
C ASP A 192 8.53 -3.75 8.49
N LYS A 193 8.00 -2.55 8.72
CA LYS A 193 8.12 -1.86 10.00
C LYS A 193 7.42 -2.63 11.12
N LEU A 194 6.23 -3.20 10.84
CA LEU A 194 5.49 -4.05 11.76
C LEU A 194 6.30 -5.30 12.13
N ALA A 195 6.86 -5.99 11.13
CA ALA A 195 7.68 -7.19 11.34
C ALA A 195 8.96 -6.90 12.14
N ALA A 196 9.52 -5.70 12.01
CA ALA A 196 10.68 -5.27 12.78
C ALA A 196 10.36 -4.91 14.24
N LEU A 197 9.10 -4.59 14.56
CA LEU A 197 8.71 -4.04 15.86
C LEU A 197 9.04 -4.97 17.05
N PRO A 198 8.75 -6.29 17.03
CA PRO A 198 9.12 -7.19 18.12
C PRO A 198 10.62 -7.23 18.39
N ASN A 199 11.44 -7.21 17.33
CA ASN A 199 12.89 -7.23 17.47
C ASN A 199 13.42 -5.91 18.07
N ARG A 200 12.80 -4.77 17.75
CA ARG A 200 13.15 -3.47 18.36
C ARG A 200 12.90 -3.49 19.87
N TYR A 201 11.78 -4.07 20.32
CA TYR A 201 11.51 -4.21 21.76
C TYR A 201 12.53 -5.12 22.47
N LYS A 202 12.90 -6.25 21.86
CA LYS A 202 13.98 -7.11 22.39
C LYS A 202 15.32 -6.35 22.48
N GLN A 203 15.67 -5.57 21.45
CA GLN A 203 16.88 -4.75 21.47
C GLN A 203 16.83 -3.67 22.56
N ALA A 204 15.66 -3.12 22.87
CA ALA A 204 15.51 -2.15 23.95
C ALA A 204 15.77 -2.78 25.32
N GLN A 205 15.28 -4.00 25.56
CA GLN A 205 15.58 -4.78 26.77
C GLN A 205 17.08 -5.06 26.90
N MET A 206 17.72 -5.54 25.83
CA MET A 206 19.16 -5.79 25.81
C MET A 206 20.00 -4.53 26.05
N GLN A 207 19.62 -3.40 25.44
CA GLN A 207 20.30 -2.12 25.68
C GLN A 207 20.15 -1.66 27.13
N ALA A 208 18.96 -1.83 27.72
CA ALA A 208 18.74 -1.45 29.11
C ALA A 208 19.57 -2.29 30.10
N ALA A 209 19.65 -3.60 29.88
CA ALA A 209 20.51 -4.47 30.67
C ALA A 209 21.98 -4.03 30.61
N LYS A 210 22.45 -3.66 29.41
CA LYS A 210 23.83 -3.21 29.18
C LYS A 210 24.15 -1.84 29.83
N GLU A 211 23.19 -0.91 29.86
CA GLU A 211 23.40 0.41 30.45
C GLU A 211 23.43 0.36 32.00
N LEU A 212 22.61 -0.49 32.62
CA LEU A 212 22.59 -0.63 34.09
C LEU A 212 23.74 -1.46 34.64
N GLU A 213 24.10 -2.50 33.93
CA GLU A 213 25.21 -3.35 34.28
C GLU A 213 26.25 -3.29 33.16
N PRO A 214 27.01 -2.18 33.01
CA PRO A 214 28.01 -2.04 31.94
C PRO A 214 29.18 -3.03 32.08
N LYS A 215 29.25 -3.76 33.20
CA LYS A 215 30.17 -4.89 33.42
C LYS A 215 29.52 -6.26 33.21
N ALA A 216 28.20 -6.33 32.98
CA ALA A 216 27.51 -7.59 32.77
C ALA A 216 27.96 -8.23 31.46
N ARG A 217 28.19 -9.54 31.52
CA ARG A 217 28.55 -10.34 30.35
C ARG A 217 27.31 -11.03 29.81
N GLU A 218 27.06 -10.83 28.52
CA GLU A 218 26.05 -11.57 27.77
C GLU A 218 26.50 -13.03 27.66
N VAL A 219 25.68 -13.94 28.18
CA VAL A 219 25.90 -15.38 28.06
C VAL A 219 24.82 -15.95 27.16
N ILE A 220 25.24 -16.39 25.97
CA ILE A 220 24.38 -17.12 25.04
C ILE A 220 24.29 -18.55 25.54
N LEU A 221 23.08 -19.01 25.85
CA LEU A 221 22.89 -20.38 26.31
C LEU A 221 23.19 -21.37 25.18
N PRO A 222 23.88 -22.50 25.45
CA PRO A 222 24.19 -23.49 24.45
C PRO A 222 22.91 -24.14 23.91
N SER A 223 22.53 -23.83 22.66
CA SER A 223 21.37 -24.42 22.00
C SER A 223 21.69 -25.81 21.46
N ARG A 224 20.98 -26.85 21.94
CA ARG A 224 21.09 -28.24 21.44
C ARG A 224 19.71 -28.93 21.43
N THR A 225 19.53 -29.90 20.54
CA THR A 225 18.31 -30.72 20.50
C THR A 225 18.34 -31.76 21.63
N MET A 226 17.48 -31.60 22.64
CA MET A 226 17.31 -32.53 23.75
C MET A 226 16.24 -33.57 23.40
N LYS A 227 16.51 -34.86 23.61
CA LYS A 227 15.61 -35.97 23.23
C LYS A 227 15.08 -36.76 24.41
N THR A 228 15.71 -36.61 25.58
CA THR A 228 15.39 -37.33 26.81
C THR A 228 15.43 -36.39 28.01
N GLU A 229 14.80 -36.78 29.12
CA GLU A 229 14.82 -36.00 30.38
C GLU A 229 16.25 -35.87 30.94
N GLN A 230 17.09 -36.89 30.78
CA GLN A 230 18.52 -36.84 31.13
C GLN A 230 19.30 -35.79 30.30
N ASP A 231 18.91 -35.53 29.05
CA ASP A 231 19.53 -34.48 28.24
C ASP A 231 19.20 -33.08 28.80
N ILE A 232 18.00 -32.91 29.38
CA ILE A 232 17.55 -31.66 30.01
C ILE A 232 18.32 -31.42 31.30
N ASP A 233 18.44 -32.44 32.15
CA ASP A 233 19.18 -32.33 33.43
C ASP A 233 20.67 -32.04 33.21
N ALA A 234 21.28 -32.74 32.25
CA ALA A 234 22.68 -32.50 31.89
C ALA A 234 22.90 -31.09 31.32
N TRP A 235 21.95 -30.61 30.51
CA TRP A 235 21.98 -29.25 29.98
C TRP A 235 21.79 -28.19 31.07
N MET A 236 20.88 -28.41 32.01
CA MET A 236 20.65 -27.51 33.16
C MET A 236 21.89 -27.38 34.05
N GLU A 237 22.59 -28.49 34.34
CA GLU A 237 23.82 -28.45 35.13
C GLU A 237 24.96 -27.76 34.39
N GLU A 238 25.07 -27.93 33.07
CA GLU A 238 26.06 -27.25 32.24
C GLU A 238 25.80 -25.73 32.17
N VAL A 239 24.55 -25.33 31.90
CA VAL A 239 24.12 -23.93 31.90
C VAL A 239 24.35 -23.29 33.27
N LYS A 240 24.01 -23.99 34.35
CA LYS A 240 24.24 -23.51 35.72
C LYS A 240 25.73 -23.33 36.01
N ALA A 241 26.58 -24.24 35.57
CA ALA A 241 28.03 -24.11 35.72
C ALA A 241 28.58 -22.92 34.91
N GLU A 242 28.11 -22.71 33.69
CA GLU A 242 28.49 -21.55 32.86
C GLU A 242 28.01 -20.23 33.46
N LEU A 243 26.76 -20.17 33.94
CA LEU A 243 26.21 -18.98 34.58
C LEU A 243 26.94 -18.65 35.88
N LEU A 244 27.24 -19.64 36.73
CA LEU A 244 28.00 -19.43 37.98
C LEU A 244 29.42 -18.93 37.70
N LYS A 245 30.08 -19.48 36.68
CA LYS A 245 31.42 -19.03 36.27
C LYS A 245 31.39 -17.62 35.67
N ALA A 246 30.38 -17.31 34.86
CA ALA A 246 30.19 -15.95 34.35
C ALA A 246 29.88 -14.96 35.48
N LEU A 247 29.17 -15.40 36.52
CA LEU A 247 28.82 -14.60 37.71
C LEU A 247 30.04 -14.21 38.55
N GLU A 248 31.08 -15.06 38.60
CA GLU A 248 32.35 -14.74 39.28
C GLU A 248 33.06 -13.53 38.68
N ASP A 249 32.90 -13.32 37.37
CA ASP A 249 33.51 -12.23 36.61
C ASP A 249 32.64 -10.96 36.52
N GLY A 250 31.38 -11.03 36.98
CA GLY A 250 30.43 -9.92 36.98
C GLY A 250 28.97 -10.39 36.83
N PRO A 251 27.99 -9.48 36.91
CA PRO A 251 26.58 -9.83 36.67
C PRO A 251 26.36 -10.47 35.29
N VAL A 252 25.33 -11.30 35.14
CA VAL A 252 25.09 -12.10 33.92
C VAL A 252 23.71 -11.82 33.36
N VAL A 253 23.65 -11.55 32.06
CA VAL A 253 22.40 -11.37 31.31
C VAL A 253 22.28 -12.52 30.31
N ILE A 254 21.11 -13.17 30.30
CA ILE A 254 20.78 -14.27 29.37
C ILE A 254 20.19 -13.64 28.10
N GLY A 255 20.82 -13.91 26.95
CA GLY A 255 20.40 -13.44 25.62
C GLY A 255 19.52 -14.43 24.84
#